data_AF-A0A2E0KDK1-F1
#
_entry.id   AF-A0A2E0KDK1-F1
#
_cell.length_a   1.000
_cell.length_b   1.000
_cell.length_c   1.000
_cell.angle_alpha   90.00
_cell.angle_beta   90.00
_cell.angle_gamma   90.00
#
_symmetry.space_group_name_H-M   'P 1'
#
loop_
_entity.id
_entity.type
_entity.pdbx_description
1 polymer ?
#
loop_
_entity_poly.entity_id
_entity_poly.type
_entity_poly.pdbx_seq_one_letter_code
_entity_poly.pdbx_strand_id
1 'polypeptide(L)'
;MAFRSISTRLSLYGMVGIVAAAVHYGVLIALRWAMPIWLANPLAFLAASLTGYLGHARFTFRPETGGARFARRWLVVQYAINLTVCGLLPLALPAATLATLIGTNASIAVLDTIFVFTPTVLNALIWSRAARFSQRRRSHGQRPRLHADDLGLSQATNEAILGLIEAGQLDGASLLVNGPETRPALERWHQLATLKPNQQLCLHLCLTEGPSSAPCDAVPDLVNNHGHFNLSFGQWLLLSLLPRRHRRRRLVTTQLRLEISAQIQRFRQLCGSDAIALDGHQHIHLVPLIHDTLLSLAAEQRITWMRSTAEPLPTGLPLRCWWDAIRGAGLLKWSVLQLLSAKASRRQRRQGIASNSSFAGVLFTGQMSGAPLQACWLELCSRKLPDDRLQTPAQLLVHPGGPLECDLEESGFAVSAPFASSPWRQREWRAIQQLMQTTGTAN
;
A
#
# COMPACT_ATOMS: atom_id res chain seq x y z
N MET A 1 28.27 -17.98 7.36
CA MET A 1 27.67 -18.88 6.35
C MET A 1 28.37 -18.64 5.02
N ALA A 2 29.13 -19.61 4.53
CA ALA A 2 29.88 -19.48 3.28
C ALA A 2 28.91 -19.28 2.09
N PHE A 3 29.08 -18.19 1.34
CA PHE A 3 28.34 -17.99 0.10
C PHE A 3 28.73 -19.08 -0.90
N ARG A 4 27.76 -19.88 -1.35
CA ARG A 4 28.01 -20.86 -2.42
C ARG A 4 28.53 -20.13 -3.67
N SER A 5 29.48 -20.76 -4.36
CA SER A 5 29.99 -20.24 -5.65
C SER A 5 28.83 -20.03 -6.63
N ILE A 6 28.99 -19.10 -7.57
CA ILE A 6 28.01 -18.84 -8.64
C ILE A 6 27.71 -20.14 -9.42
N SER A 7 28.74 -20.96 -9.67
CA SER A 7 28.62 -22.25 -10.35
C SER A 7 27.72 -23.24 -9.60
N THR A 8 27.92 -23.40 -8.28
CA THR A 8 27.07 -24.28 -7.46
C THR A 8 25.61 -23.82 -7.42
N ARG A 9 25.38 -22.51 -7.49
CA ARG A 9 24.02 -21.94 -7.57
C ARG A 9 23.35 -22.25 -8.90
N LEU A 10 24.05 -22.03 -10.02
CA LEU A 10 23.55 -22.37 -11.35
C LEU A 10 23.24 -23.87 -11.49
N SER A 11 24.10 -24.74 -10.95
CA SER A 11 23.90 -26.20 -10.98
C SER A 11 22.64 -26.63 -10.22
N LEU A 12 22.46 -26.18 -8.98
CA LEU A 12 21.26 -26.48 -8.19
C LEU A 12 19.99 -25.88 -8.81
N TYR A 13 20.13 -24.69 -9.41
CA TYR A 13 19.05 -24.04 -10.13
C TYR A 13 18.59 -24.89 -11.32
N GLY A 14 19.55 -25.33 -12.14
CA GLY A 14 19.31 -26.19 -13.29
C GLY A 14 18.69 -27.53 -12.87
N MET A 15 19.19 -28.15 -11.81
CA MET A 15 18.68 -29.43 -11.30
C MET A 15 17.22 -29.34 -10.86
N VAL A 16 16.83 -28.29 -10.12
CA VAL A 16 15.41 -28.07 -9.76
C VAL A 16 14.55 -27.84 -11.00
N GLY A 17 15.07 -27.12 -12.00
CA GLY A 17 14.40 -26.92 -13.29
C GLY A 17 14.16 -28.25 -14.04
N ILE A 18 15.18 -29.11 -14.12
CA ILE A 18 15.08 -30.43 -14.76
C ILE A 18 14.04 -31.30 -14.06
N VAL A 19 14.04 -31.34 -12.73
CA VAL A 19 13.04 -32.11 -11.96
C VAL A 19 11.64 -31.56 -12.20
N ALA A 20 11.45 -30.24 -12.22
CA ALA A 20 10.16 -29.63 -12.52
C ALA A 20 9.68 -29.95 -13.95
N ALA A 21 10.58 -29.95 -14.93
CA ALA A 21 10.28 -30.34 -16.31
C ALA A 21 9.91 -31.83 -16.44
N ALA A 22 10.61 -32.71 -15.74
CA ALA A 22 10.28 -34.13 -15.71
C ALA A 22 8.90 -34.39 -15.09
N VAL A 23 8.56 -33.67 -13.99
CA VAL A 23 7.21 -33.71 -13.39
C VAL A 23 6.15 -33.19 -14.36
N HIS A 24 6.41 -32.08 -15.07
CA HIS A 24 5.50 -31.58 -16.10
C HIS A 24 5.21 -32.66 -17.14
N TYR A 25 6.25 -33.24 -17.74
CA TYR A 25 6.13 -34.24 -18.78
C TYR A 25 5.38 -35.49 -18.31
N GLY A 26 5.74 -36.02 -17.13
CA GLY A 26 5.10 -37.21 -16.55
C GLY A 26 3.62 -36.99 -16.24
N VAL A 27 3.27 -35.86 -15.62
CA VAL A 27 1.87 -35.52 -15.30
C VAL A 27 1.07 -35.27 -16.58
N LEU A 28 1.66 -34.61 -17.57
CA LEU A 28 1.02 -34.36 -18.85
C LEU A 28 0.69 -35.66 -19.59
N ILE A 29 1.64 -36.61 -19.66
CA ILE A 29 1.39 -37.92 -20.27
C ILE A 29 0.27 -38.64 -19.52
N ALA A 30 0.33 -38.70 -18.20
CA ALA A 30 -0.67 -39.40 -17.40
C ALA A 30 -2.08 -38.80 -17.59
N LEU A 31 -2.21 -37.47 -17.55
CA LEU A 31 -3.51 -36.80 -17.68
C LEU A 31 -4.10 -36.86 -19.09
N ARG A 32 -3.27 -36.95 -20.15
CA ARG A 32 -3.76 -37.09 -21.53
C ARG A 32 -4.60 -38.35 -21.76
N TRP A 33 -4.46 -39.38 -20.92
CA TRP A 33 -5.31 -40.57 -20.97
C TRP A 33 -6.72 -40.34 -20.41
N ALA A 34 -6.91 -39.31 -19.59
CA ALA A 34 -8.15 -39.07 -18.86
C ALA A 34 -8.87 -37.77 -19.29
N MET A 35 -8.17 -36.81 -19.89
CA MET A 35 -8.75 -35.51 -20.23
C MET A 35 -8.05 -34.88 -21.45
N PRO A 36 -8.73 -33.95 -22.17
CA PRO A 36 -8.15 -33.31 -23.34
C PRO A 36 -6.93 -32.45 -22.98
N ILE A 37 -6.03 -32.29 -23.94
CA ILE A 37 -4.73 -31.63 -23.75
C ILE A 37 -4.85 -30.19 -23.22
N TRP A 38 -5.91 -29.47 -23.59
CA TRP A 38 -6.15 -28.10 -23.12
C TRP A 38 -6.44 -28.02 -21.62
N LEU A 39 -6.89 -29.12 -21.01
CA LEU A 39 -7.13 -29.23 -19.56
C LEU A 39 -5.96 -29.92 -18.84
N ALA A 40 -5.38 -30.97 -19.45
CA ALA A 40 -4.23 -31.69 -18.90
C ALA A 40 -2.99 -30.79 -18.75
N ASN A 41 -2.74 -29.92 -19.73
CA ASN A 41 -1.53 -29.10 -19.77
C ASN A 41 -1.46 -28.05 -18.64
N PRO A 42 -2.50 -27.24 -18.36
CA PRO A 42 -2.55 -26.36 -17.19
C PRO A 42 -2.28 -27.09 -15.86
N LEU A 43 -2.85 -28.29 -15.67
CA LEU A 43 -2.68 -29.08 -14.45
C LEU A 43 -1.26 -29.63 -14.30
N ALA A 44 -0.66 -30.13 -15.39
CA ALA A 44 0.74 -30.51 -15.41
C ALA A 44 1.66 -29.32 -15.07
N PHE A 45 1.34 -28.12 -15.57
CA PHE A 45 2.06 -26.90 -15.24
C PHE A 45 1.93 -26.49 -13.77
N LEU A 46 0.75 -26.71 -13.17
CA LEU A 46 0.56 -26.48 -11.74
C LEU A 46 1.47 -27.40 -10.92
N ALA A 47 1.52 -28.69 -11.26
CA ALA A 47 2.38 -29.67 -10.60
C ALA A 47 3.88 -29.32 -10.74
N ALA A 48 4.31 -28.92 -11.94
CA ALA A 48 5.67 -28.46 -12.19
C ALA A 48 6.00 -27.17 -11.43
N SER A 49 5.06 -26.23 -11.35
CA SER A 49 5.24 -24.97 -10.62
C SER A 49 5.34 -25.20 -9.11
N LEU A 50 4.54 -26.11 -8.55
CA LEU A 50 4.62 -26.54 -7.14
C LEU A 50 5.96 -27.24 -6.85
N THR A 51 6.39 -28.13 -7.74
CA THR A 51 7.67 -28.84 -7.64
C THR A 51 8.85 -27.88 -7.68
N GLY A 52 8.86 -26.96 -8.65
CA GLY A 52 9.85 -25.90 -8.74
C GLY A 52 9.85 -25.02 -7.50
N TYR A 53 8.66 -24.68 -6.97
CA TYR A 53 8.55 -23.88 -5.75
C TYR A 53 9.14 -24.55 -4.52
N LEU A 54 8.78 -25.80 -4.27
CA LEU A 54 9.30 -26.57 -3.14
C LEU A 54 10.80 -26.84 -3.29
N GLY A 55 11.25 -27.18 -4.50
CA GLY A 55 12.64 -27.44 -4.83
C GLY A 55 13.52 -26.20 -4.62
N HIS A 56 13.12 -25.06 -5.19
CA HIS A 56 13.86 -23.81 -5.03
C HIS A 56 13.81 -23.31 -3.58
N ALA A 57 12.66 -23.39 -2.92
CA ALA A 57 12.54 -23.02 -1.51
C ALA A 57 13.44 -23.87 -0.60
N ARG A 58 13.65 -25.15 -0.91
CA ARG A 58 14.44 -26.07 -0.07
C ARG A 58 15.93 -26.11 -0.40
N PHE A 59 16.29 -26.18 -1.68
CA PHE A 59 17.66 -26.52 -2.10
C PHE A 59 18.46 -25.34 -2.62
N THR A 60 17.80 -24.42 -3.34
CA THR A 60 18.44 -23.24 -3.91
C THR A 60 18.49 -22.11 -2.87
N PHE A 61 17.38 -21.82 -2.20
CA PHE A 61 17.22 -20.58 -1.45
C PHE A 61 17.14 -20.72 0.06
N ARG A 62 16.83 -21.91 0.63
CA ARG A 62 16.87 -22.11 2.09
C ARG A 62 18.17 -21.63 2.75
N PRO A 63 19.37 -21.87 2.18
CA PRO A 63 20.63 -21.36 2.73
C PRO A 63 20.74 -19.83 2.63
N GLU A 64 20.21 -19.23 1.56
CA GLU A 64 20.26 -17.78 1.33
C GLU A 64 19.23 -17.02 2.20
N THR A 65 18.05 -17.61 2.41
CA THR A 65 16.96 -17.05 3.22
C THR A 65 17.07 -17.40 4.70
N GLY A 66 18.06 -18.21 5.11
CA GLY A 66 18.22 -18.64 6.50
C GLY A 66 17.05 -19.48 7.02
N GLY A 67 16.33 -20.18 6.13
CA GLY A 67 15.15 -20.97 6.48
C GLY A 67 13.82 -20.21 6.49
N ALA A 68 13.80 -18.90 6.17
CA ALA A 68 12.55 -18.15 6.05
C ALA A 68 11.66 -18.69 4.91
N ARG A 69 10.35 -18.80 5.16
CA ARG A 69 9.36 -19.25 4.17
C ARG A 69 9.31 -18.26 3.01
N PHE A 70 9.35 -18.79 1.78
CA PHE A 70 9.21 -17.98 0.58
C PHE A 70 7.83 -17.32 0.49
N ALA A 71 7.76 -16.11 -0.05
CA ALA A 71 6.47 -15.44 -0.20
C ALA A 71 5.62 -16.17 -1.26
N ARG A 72 4.47 -16.72 -0.85
CA ARG A 72 3.56 -17.52 -1.69
C ARG A 72 3.13 -16.82 -2.98
N ARG A 73 3.12 -15.47 -3.01
CA ARG A 73 2.83 -14.68 -4.21
C ARG A 73 3.73 -15.01 -5.40
N TRP A 74 4.98 -15.44 -5.15
CA TRP A 74 5.88 -15.79 -6.23
C TRP A 74 5.48 -17.08 -6.93
N LEU A 75 4.87 -18.04 -6.22
CA LEU A 75 4.25 -19.21 -6.84
C LEU A 75 3.07 -18.81 -7.73
N VAL A 76 2.23 -17.88 -7.25
CA VAL A 76 1.06 -17.41 -8.02
C VAL A 76 1.51 -16.66 -9.28
N VAL A 77 2.49 -15.76 -9.16
CA VAL A 77 3.07 -15.04 -10.30
C VAL A 77 3.70 -16.01 -11.28
N GLN A 78 4.47 -16.99 -10.79
CA GLN A 78 5.07 -18.02 -11.62
C GLN A 78 4.01 -18.82 -12.37
N TYR A 79 2.98 -19.30 -11.68
CA TYR A 79 1.92 -20.09 -12.28
C TYR A 79 1.11 -19.28 -13.30
N ALA A 80 0.75 -18.04 -12.98
CA ALA A 80 0.03 -17.14 -13.90
C ALA A 80 0.86 -16.86 -15.16
N ILE A 81 2.14 -16.51 -15.01
CA ILE A 81 3.04 -16.28 -16.14
C ILE A 81 3.19 -17.56 -16.98
N ASN A 82 3.37 -18.72 -16.35
CA ASN A 82 3.48 -19.98 -17.07
C ASN A 82 2.19 -20.29 -17.84
N LEU A 83 1.01 -20.09 -17.23
CA LEU A 83 -0.27 -20.23 -17.92
C LEU A 83 -0.42 -19.24 -19.09
N THR A 84 -0.04 -17.97 -18.90
CA THR A 84 -0.14 -16.95 -19.95
C THR A 84 0.81 -17.25 -21.10
N VAL A 85 2.07 -17.57 -20.82
CA VAL A 85 3.05 -17.95 -21.85
C VAL A 85 2.57 -19.21 -22.57
N CYS A 86 2.12 -20.24 -21.85
CA CYS A 86 1.71 -21.48 -22.50
C CYS A 86 0.38 -21.37 -23.26
N GLY A 87 -0.51 -20.47 -22.84
CA GLY A 87 -1.77 -20.20 -23.54
C GLY A 87 -1.62 -19.26 -24.74
N LEU A 88 -0.78 -18.23 -24.62
CA LEU A 88 -0.65 -17.18 -25.66
C LEU A 88 0.51 -17.40 -26.63
N LEU A 89 1.61 -18.04 -26.20
CA LEU A 89 2.77 -18.27 -27.07
C LEU A 89 2.42 -19.13 -28.30
N PRO A 90 1.60 -20.20 -28.22
CA PRO A 90 1.15 -20.94 -29.40
C PRO A 90 0.30 -20.12 -30.37
N LEU A 91 -0.41 -19.10 -29.87
CA LEU A 91 -1.24 -18.20 -30.69
C LEU A 91 -0.39 -17.08 -31.34
N ALA A 92 0.63 -16.59 -30.63
CA ALA A 92 1.53 -15.56 -31.09
C ALA A 92 2.62 -16.08 -32.06
N LEU A 93 2.96 -17.38 -31.95
CA LEU A 93 3.92 -18.05 -32.81
C LEU A 93 3.28 -19.32 -33.42
N PRO A 94 2.47 -19.17 -34.49
CA PRO A 94 1.94 -20.31 -35.23
C PRO A 94 3.06 -21.30 -35.61
N ALA A 95 2.74 -22.60 -35.62
CA ALA A 95 3.71 -23.65 -35.93
C ALA A 95 4.45 -23.43 -37.27
N ALA A 96 3.78 -22.80 -38.24
CA ALA A 96 4.35 -22.44 -39.54
C ALA A 96 5.46 -21.36 -39.46
N THR A 97 5.29 -20.35 -38.59
CA THR A 97 6.28 -19.29 -38.36
C THR A 97 7.47 -19.79 -37.54
N LEU A 98 7.24 -20.72 -36.61
CA LEU A 98 8.32 -21.33 -35.85
C LEU A 98 9.15 -22.31 -36.71
N ALA A 99 8.50 -23.06 -37.59
CA ALA A 99 9.15 -23.96 -38.55
C ALA A 99 10.03 -23.21 -39.57
N THR A 100 9.67 -21.97 -39.93
CA THR A 100 10.50 -21.12 -40.79
C THR A 100 11.70 -20.51 -40.04
N LEU A 101 11.56 -20.18 -38.75
CA LEU A 101 12.64 -19.63 -37.92
C LEU A 101 13.70 -20.66 -37.51
N ILE A 102 13.31 -21.93 -37.30
CA ILE A 102 14.19 -22.98 -36.75
C ILE A 102 14.65 -23.96 -37.86
N GLY A 103 14.16 -23.78 -39.09
CA GLY A 103 14.39 -24.68 -40.22
C GLY A 103 13.36 -25.81 -40.25
N THR A 104 12.97 -26.21 -41.48
CA THR A 104 11.84 -27.12 -41.78
C THR A 104 11.95 -28.54 -41.21
N ASN A 105 13.06 -28.86 -40.53
CA ASN A 105 13.30 -30.15 -39.88
C ASN A 105 13.18 -30.09 -38.34
N ALA A 106 12.62 -29.02 -37.77
CA ALA A 106 12.34 -28.97 -36.34
C ALA A 106 11.28 -30.02 -35.96
N SER A 107 11.73 -31.15 -35.43
CA SER A 107 10.87 -32.22 -34.92
C SER A 107 9.92 -31.69 -33.82
N ILE A 108 8.80 -32.38 -33.59
CA ILE A 108 7.86 -32.09 -32.48
C ILE A 108 8.63 -31.94 -31.14
N ALA A 109 9.74 -32.67 -30.98
CA ALA A 109 10.62 -32.58 -29.82
C ALA A 109 11.31 -31.20 -29.65
N VAL A 110 11.64 -30.48 -30.72
CA VAL A 110 12.26 -29.14 -30.66
C VAL A 110 11.23 -28.09 -30.21
N LEU A 111 10.01 -28.19 -30.72
CA LEU A 111 8.86 -27.36 -30.29
C LEU A 111 8.55 -27.61 -28.82
N ASP A 112 8.42 -28.87 -28.41
CA ASP A 112 8.21 -29.26 -27.01
C ASP A 112 9.34 -28.72 -26.11
N THR A 113 10.59 -28.75 -26.57
CA THR A 113 11.74 -28.21 -25.84
C THR A 113 11.61 -26.70 -25.61
N ILE A 114 11.19 -25.91 -26.61
CA ILE A 114 11.01 -24.45 -26.46
C ILE A 114 9.88 -24.12 -25.49
N PHE A 115 8.75 -24.85 -25.58
CA PHE A 115 7.61 -24.67 -24.67
C PHE A 115 7.93 -25.11 -23.24
N VAL A 116 8.88 -26.03 -23.03
CA VAL A 116 9.33 -26.47 -21.69
C VAL A 116 10.46 -25.57 -21.13
N PHE A 117 11.37 -25.08 -21.97
CA PHE A 117 12.52 -24.28 -21.52
C PHE A 117 12.18 -22.80 -21.29
N THR A 118 11.28 -22.21 -22.06
CA THR A 118 10.89 -20.79 -21.90
C THR A 118 10.31 -20.52 -20.50
N PRO A 119 9.37 -21.34 -19.98
CA PRO A 119 8.95 -21.28 -18.58
C PRO A 119 10.10 -21.44 -17.59
N THR A 120 11.06 -22.33 -17.84
CA THR A 120 12.21 -22.59 -16.95
C THR A 120 13.11 -21.37 -16.77
N VAL A 121 13.46 -20.67 -17.85
CA VAL A 121 14.27 -19.44 -17.79
C VAL A 121 13.50 -18.31 -17.10
N LEU A 122 12.20 -18.18 -17.41
CA LEU A 122 11.34 -17.16 -16.80
C LEU A 122 11.15 -17.41 -15.30
N ASN A 123 10.96 -18.68 -14.92
CA ASN A 123 10.99 -19.15 -13.54
C ASN A 123 12.33 -18.70 -12.91
N ALA A 124 13.47 -18.94 -13.54
CA ALA A 124 14.78 -18.52 -13.02
C ALA A 124 14.87 -17.03 -12.68
N LEU A 125 14.32 -16.17 -13.53
CA LEU A 125 14.25 -14.73 -13.29
C LEU A 125 13.31 -14.38 -12.13
N ILE A 126 12.12 -14.98 -12.08
CA ILE A 126 11.13 -14.80 -11.00
C ILE A 126 11.75 -15.17 -9.66
N TRP A 127 12.39 -16.33 -9.61
CA TRP A 127 13.04 -16.88 -8.42
C TRP A 127 14.26 -16.08 -7.97
N SER A 128 15.11 -15.64 -8.90
CA SER A 128 16.21 -14.70 -8.61
C SER A 128 15.70 -13.39 -8.02
N ARG A 129 14.60 -12.85 -8.56
CA ARG A 129 13.97 -11.63 -8.02
C ARG A 129 13.40 -11.86 -6.63
N ALA A 130 12.82 -13.04 -6.41
CA ALA A 130 12.18 -13.43 -5.17
C ALA A 130 13.19 -13.78 -4.05
N ALA A 131 14.35 -14.31 -4.40
CA ALA A 131 15.49 -14.48 -3.51
C ALA A 131 16.08 -13.14 -3.07
N ARG A 132 16.31 -12.22 -4.03
CA ARG A 132 16.70 -10.82 -3.72
C ARG A 132 15.67 -10.13 -2.82
N PHE A 133 14.38 -10.36 -3.04
CA PHE A 133 13.32 -9.87 -2.17
C PHE A 133 13.44 -10.44 -0.74
N SER A 134 13.69 -11.74 -0.61
CA SER A 134 13.84 -12.40 0.70
C SER A 134 15.11 -11.97 1.45
N GLN A 135 16.22 -11.75 0.74
CA GLN A 135 17.47 -11.23 1.32
C GLN A 135 17.31 -9.80 1.86
N ARG A 136 16.57 -8.92 1.17
CA ARG A 136 16.25 -7.56 1.66
C ARG A 136 15.51 -7.56 3.01
N ARG A 137 14.77 -8.62 3.33
CA ARG A 137 14.11 -8.77 4.64
C ARG A 137 15.04 -9.09 5.80
N ARG A 138 16.28 -9.54 5.53
CA ARG A 138 17.26 -9.86 6.59
C ARG A 138 18.08 -8.65 7.02
N SER A 139 18.30 -7.68 6.13
CA SER A 139 18.83 -6.39 6.57
C SER A 139 17.76 -5.72 7.42
N HIS A 140 18.04 -5.51 8.71
CA HIS A 140 17.27 -4.58 9.53
C HIS A 140 17.39 -3.23 8.85
N GLY A 141 16.32 -2.85 8.15
CA GLY A 141 16.20 -1.54 7.54
C GLY A 141 15.83 -0.52 8.60
N GLN A 142 14.88 0.34 8.26
CA GLN A 142 14.46 1.41 9.13
C GLN A 142 13.24 1.04 9.96
N ARG A 143 13.20 1.45 11.24
CA ARG A 143 11.95 1.49 12.02
C ARG A 143 10.96 2.45 11.32
N PRO A 144 9.80 1.98 10.83
CA PRO A 144 8.82 2.87 10.24
C PRO A 144 8.23 3.81 11.31
N ARG A 145 7.83 5.01 10.89
CA ARG A 145 7.06 5.93 11.73
C ARG A 145 5.66 5.37 11.93
N LEU A 146 5.24 5.22 13.17
CA LEU A 146 3.86 4.94 13.54
C LEU A 146 3.08 6.24 13.54
N HIS A 147 2.00 6.30 12.76
CA HIS A 147 1.23 7.51 12.59
C HIS A 147 -0.26 7.22 12.75
N ALA A 148 -0.98 8.08 13.46
CA ALA A 148 -2.43 7.97 13.62
C ALA A 148 -3.18 9.08 12.86
N ASP A 149 -4.27 8.71 12.20
CA ASP A 149 -5.17 9.70 11.56
C ASP A 149 -6.34 10.06 12.50
N ASP A 150 -7.12 11.07 12.10
CA ASP A 150 -8.36 11.50 12.75
C ASP A 150 -8.23 12.12 14.16
N LEU A 151 -7.06 12.69 14.49
CA LEU A 151 -6.95 13.53 15.70
C LEU A 151 -7.91 14.72 15.58
N GLY A 152 -8.68 14.99 16.63
CA GLY A 152 -9.74 16.01 16.66
C GLY A 152 -11.14 15.49 16.29
N LEU A 153 -11.28 14.22 15.91
CA LEU A 153 -12.58 13.65 15.54
C LEU A 153 -13.51 13.42 16.74
N SER A 154 -13.00 12.86 17.82
CA SER A 154 -13.77 12.58 19.05
C SER A 154 -12.86 12.53 20.27
N GLN A 155 -13.41 12.67 21.47
CA GLN A 155 -12.66 12.61 22.72
C GLN A 155 -11.96 11.25 22.85
N ALA A 156 -12.68 10.17 22.57
CA ALA A 156 -12.17 8.82 22.60
C ALA A 156 -11.01 8.57 21.60
N THR A 157 -11.05 9.19 20.42
CA THR A 157 -9.94 9.15 19.44
C THR A 157 -8.75 9.96 19.93
N ASN A 158 -9.00 11.16 20.47
CA ASN A 158 -7.96 12.03 21.03
C ASN A 158 -7.20 11.35 22.17
N GLU A 159 -7.91 10.77 23.13
CA GLU A 159 -7.33 10.07 24.28
C GLU A 159 -6.43 8.91 23.83
N ALA A 160 -6.89 8.12 22.85
CA ALA A 160 -6.10 7.01 22.34
C ALA A 160 -4.84 7.47 21.61
N ILE A 161 -4.94 8.46 20.71
CA ILE A 161 -3.80 8.97 19.94
C ILE A 161 -2.79 9.66 20.86
N LEU A 162 -3.25 10.60 21.69
CA LEU A 162 -2.38 11.41 22.53
C LEU A 162 -1.76 10.57 23.66
N GLY A 163 -2.50 9.62 24.22
CA GLY A 163 -1.95 8.66 25.18
C GLY A 163 -0.84 7.78 24.59
N LEU A 164 -0.97 7.35 23.33
CA LEU A 164 0.10 6.60 22.66
C LEU A 164 1.33 7.49 22.34
N ILE A 165 1.12 8.77 22.01
CA ILE A 165 2.22 9.74 21.80
C ILE A 165 2.97 10.01 23.10
N GLU A 166 2.23 10.23 24.19
CA GLU A 166 2.76 10.43 25.54
C GLU A 166 3.65 9.25 25.96
N ALA A 167 3.17 8.02 25.71
CA ALA A 167 3.91 6.78 25.93
C ALA A 167 5.08 6.54 24.95
N GLY A 168 5.28 7.39 23.94
CA GLY A 168 6.33 7.24 22.91
C GLY A 168 6.10 6.09 21.93
N GLN A 169 4.84 5.65 21.78
CA GLN A 169 4.43 4.53 20.93
C GLN A 169 3.92 5.00 19.55
N LEU A 170 3.59 6.27 19.39
CA LEU A 170 3.37 6.91 18.09
C LEU A 170 4.45 7.97 17.82
N ASP A 171 4.75 8.15 16.53
CA ASP A 171 5.73 9.12 16.00
C ASP A 171 5.05 10.34 15.34
N GLY A 172 3.71 10.33 15.25
CA GLY A 172 2.94 11.46 14.73
C GLY A 172 1.43 11.22 14.66
N ALA A 173 0.70 12.30 14.37
CA ALA A 173 -0.73 12.29 14.17
C ALA A 173 -1.16 13.24 13.04
N SER A 174 -2.35 13.03 12.49
CA SER A 174 -2.98 13.92 11.50
C SER A 174 -4.24 14.54 12.09
N LEU A 175 -4.28 15.88 12.06
CA LEU A 175 -5.31 16.69 12.69
C LEU A 175 -6.41 17.11 11.72
N LEU A 176 -7.65 16.77 12.03
CA LEU A 176 -8.84 17.33 11.41
C LEU A 176 -9.10 18.71 12.01
N VAL A 177 -8.71 19.80 11.33
CA VAL A 177 -8.83 21.16 11.89
C VAL A 177 -10.26 21.63 12.17
N ASN A 178 -11.24 20.99 11.52
CA ASN A 178 -12.67 21.26 11.68
C ASN A 178 -13.39 20.14 12.45
N GLY A 179 -12.65 19.21 13.06
CA GLY A 179 -13.24 18.17 13.91
C GLY A 179 -13.84 18.75 15.19
N PRO A 180 -14.89 18.16 15.76
CA PRO A 180 -15.58 18.70 16.95
C PRO A 180 -14.65 18.78 18.16
N GLU A 181 -13.68 17.87 18.25
CA GLU A 181 -12.78 17.71 19.39
C GLU A 181 -11.36 18.23 19.10
N THR A 182 -11.23 19.13 18.12
CA THR A 182 -9.95 19.73 17.70
C THR A 182 -9.30 20.56 18.80
N ARG A 183 -10.08 21.37 19.52
CA ARG A 183 -9.54 22.29 20.55
C ARG A 183 -8.95 21.51 21.73
N PRO A 184 -9.69 20.58 22.38
CA PRO A 184 -9.11 19.75 23.44
C PRO A 184 -7.89 18.94 22.95
N ALA A 185 -7.93 18.41 21.72
CA ALA A 185 -6.80 17.68 21.15
C ALA A 185 -5.52 18.53 21.12
N LEU A 186 -5.64 19.79 20.68
CA LEU A 186 -4.50 20.69 20.53
C LEU A 186 -3.96 21.20 21.86
N GLU A 187 -4.82 21.48 22.83
CA GLU A 187 -4.39 21.87 24.17
C GLU A 187 -3.46 20.80 24.77
N ARG A 188 -3.87 19.53 24.69
CA ARG A 188 -3.04 18.41 25.13
C ARG A 188 -1.85 18.16 24.20
N TRP A 189 -2.00 18.32 22.89
CA TRP A 189 -0.86 18.23 21.95
C TRP A 189 0.24 19.23 22.31
N HIS A 190 -0.10 20.50 22.59
CA HIS A 190 0.87 21.54 22.94
C HIS A 190 1.61 21.22 24.23
N GLN A 191 0.93 20.65 25.23
CA GLN A 191 1.58 20.14 26.44
C GLN A 191 2.60 19.03 26.10
N LEU A 192 2.20 18.05 25.29
CA LEU A 192 3.06 16.94 24.88
C LEU A 192 4.22 17.37 23.98
N ALA A 193 4.03 18.38 23.12
CA ALA A 193 5.06 18.86 22.20
C ALA A 193 6.30 19.39 22.94
N THR A 194 6.13 19.95 24.14
CA THR A 194 7.25 20.36 25.00
C THR A 194 8.07 19.17 25.50
N LEU A 195 7.43 18.04 25.76
CA LEU A 195 8.05 16.81 26.27
C LEU A 195 8.55 15.90 25.14
N LYS A 196 7.97 16.01 23.95
CA LYS A 196 8.19 15.15 22.78
C LYS A 196 8.37 15.99 21.50
N PRO A 197 9.47 16.76 21.38
CA PRO A 197 9.64 17.75 20.30
C PRO A 197 9.76 17.14 18.89
N ASN A 198 9.99 15.83 18.78
CA ASN A 198 10.17 15.14 17.50
C ASN A 198 8.87 14.60 16.88
N GLN A 199 7.72 14.83 17.52
CA GLN A 199 6.44 14.30 17.06
C GLN A 199 5.92 15.08 15.86
N GLN A 200 5.48 14.37 14.82
CA GLN A 200 4.97 14.99 13.61
C GLN A 200 3.47 15.24 13.72
N LEU A 201 3.04 16.49 13.56
CA LEU A 201 1.63 16.84 13.34
C LEU A 201 1.42 17.20 11.87
N CYS A 202 0.47 16.55 11.23
CA CYS A 202 0.08 16.83 9.85
C CYS A 202 -1.31 17.45 9.79
N LEU A 203 -1.56 18.30 8.80
CA LEU A 203 -2.93 18.66 8.42
C LEU A 203 -3.59 17.43 7.79
N HIS A 204 -4.69 16.97 8.38
CA HIS A 204 -5.56 15.95 7.80
C HIS A 204 -6.61 16.62 6.91
N LEU A 205 -6.25 16.89 5.64
CA LEU A 205 -7.14 17.61 4.72
C LEU A 205 -8.46 16.85 4.57
N CYS A 206 -9.59 17.46 4.95
CA CYS A 206 -10.92 16.86 4.82
C CYS A 206 -11.78 17.64 3.83
N LEU A 207 -12.36 16.94 2.86
CA LEU A 207 -13.20 17.54 1.80
C LEU A 207 -14.44 16.66 1.51
N THR A 208 -14.74 15.72 2.40
CA THR A 208 -15.76 14.69 2.20
C THR A 208 -16.85 14.71 3.25
N GLU A 209 -16.56 15.27 4.43
CA GLU A 209 -17.47 15.37 5.56
C GLU A 209 -17.00 16.45 6.55
N GLY A 210 -17.87 16.86 7.46
CA GLY A 210 -17.61 17.92 8.44
C GLY A 210 -17.75 19.33 7.85
N PRO A 211 -17.61 20.37 8.70
CA PRO A 211 -17.79 21.76 8.28
C PRO A 211 -16.61 22.28 7.44
N SER A 212 -16.90 23.25 6.56
CA SER A 212 -15.87 23.97 5.80
C SER A 212 -15.09 24.95 6.68
N SER A 213 -13.81 25.20 6.34
CA SER A 213 -13.06 26.30 6.94
C SER A 213 -13.31 27.63 6.22
N ALA A 214 -13.56 27.60 4.91
CA ALA A 214 -13.97 28.78 4.17
C ALA A 214 -15.45 29.13 4.48
N PRO A 215 -15.84 30.42 4.41
CA PRO A 215 -17.24 30.82 4.51
C PRO A 215 -18.11 30.08 3.50
N CYS A 216 -19.25 29.54 3.93
CA CYS A 216 -20.13 28.70 3.09
C CYS A 216 -20.52 29.39 1.78
N ASP A 217 -20.79 30.70 1.81
CA ASP A 217 -21.16 31.50 0.63
C ASP A 217 -20.05 31.59 -0.42
N ALA A 218 -18.79 31.38 -0.02
CA ALA A 218 -17.65 31.35 -0.92
C ALA A 218 -17.40 29.95 -1.52
N VAL A 219 -17.98 28.90 -0.95
CA VAL A 219 -17.79 27.50 -1.37
C VAL A 219 -19.11 26.71 -1.53
N PRO A 220 -20.16 27.28 -2.17
CA PRO A 220 -21.50 26.69 -2.17
C PRO A 220 -21.61 25.37 -2.94
N ASP A 221 -20.69 25.04 -3.86
CA ASP A 221 -20.67 23.76 -4.56
C ASP A 221 -19.96 22.65 -3.77
N LEU A 222 -19.31 22.99 -2.64
CA LEU A 222 -18.59 22.02 -1.79
C LEU A 222 -19.42 21.57 -0.59
N VAL A 223 -20.31 22.43 -0.09
CA VAL A 223 -21.06 22.22 1.14
C VAL A 223 -22.57 22.08 0.90
N ASN A 224 -23.27 21.50 1.87
CA ASN A 224 -24.73 21.48 1.95
C ASN A 224 -25.27 22.69 2.71
N ASN A 225 -26.60 22.74 2.91
CA ASN A 225 -27.28 23.82 3.62
C ASN A 225 -26.88 23.97 5.11
N HIS A 226 -26.23 22.95 5.68
CA HIS A 226 -25.69 22.97 7.04
C HIS A 226 -24.22 23.39 7.09
N GLY A 227 -23.62 23.74 5.94
CA GLY A 227 -22.20 24.09 5.85
C GLY A 227 -21.25 22.88 5.92
N HIS A 228 -21.78 21.65 5.81
CA HIS A 228 -20.98 20.42 5.81
C HIS A 228 -20.64 19.98 4.38
N PHE A 229 -19.45 19.42 4.17
CA PHE A 229 -19.07 18.90 2.86
C PHE A 229 -20.05 17.85 2.34
N ASN A 230 -20.36 17.93 1.04
CA ASN A 230 -21.39 17.11 0.41
C ASN A 230 -20.88 16.32 -0.82
N LEU A 231 -19.56 16.20 -0.96
CA LEU A 231 -18.92 15.49 -2.06
C LEU A 231 -18.15 14.29 -1.54
N SER A 232 -18.64 13.09 -1.85
CA SER A 232 -17.93 11.84 -1.61
C SER A 232 -16.62 11.74 -2.40
N PHE A 233 -15.72 10.87 -1.96
CA PHE A 233 -14.49 10.54 -2.68
C PHE A 233 -14.75 10.17 -4.17
N GLY A 234 -15.82 9.41 -4.43
CA GLY A 234 -16.21 9.03 -5.79
C GLY A 234 -16.62 10.22 -6.65
N GLN A 235 -17.39 11.17 -6.11
CA GLN A 235 -17.76 12.39 -6.82
C GLN A 235 -16.54 13.26 -7.14
N TRP A 236 -15.59 13.38 -6.21
CA TRP A 236 -14.30 14.06 -6.44
C TRP A 236 -13.48 13.40 -7.55
N LEU A 237 -13.47 12.08 -7.62
CA LEU A 237 -12.86 11.35 -8.74
C LEU A 237 -13.56 11.64 -10.07
N LEU A 238 -14.90 11.61 -10.10
CA LEU A 238 -15.67 11.90 -11.32
C LEU A 238 -15.42 13.34 -11.82
N LEU A 239 -15.38 14.31 -10.90
CA LEU A 239 -15.04 15.70 -11.22
C LEU A 239 -13.62 15.83 -11.81
N SER A 240 -12.69 14.97 -11.39
CA SER A 240 -11.32 14.94 -11.92
C SER A 240 -11.25 14.47 -13.38
N LEU A 241 -12.24 13.69 -13.84
CA LEU A 241 -12.32 13.19 -15.22
C LEU A 241 -12.87 14.24 -16.20
N LEU A 242 -13.57 15.27 -15.72
CA LEU A 242 -14.08 16.34 -16.57
C LEU A 242 -12.93 17.12 -17.23
N PRO A 243 -13.06 17.60 -18.47
CA PRO A 243 -12.04 18.44 -19.11
C PRO A 243 -11.70 19.67 -18.26
N ARG A 244 -10.44 20.13 -18.27
CA ARG A 244 -10.00 21.31 -17.48
C ARG A 244 -10.80 22.58 -17.78
N ARG A 245 -11.29 22.74 -19.01
CA ARG A 245 -12.11 23.89 -19.43
C ARG A 245 -13.60 23.75 -19.07
N HIS A 246 -14.03 22.57 -18.60
CA HIS A 246 -15.43 22.33 -18.25
C HIS A 246 -15.87 23.28 -17.12
N ARG A 247 -17.00 23.98 -17.33
CA ARG A 247 -17.50 25.04 -16.42
C ARG A 247 -17.56 24.57 -14.97
N ARG A 248 -18.19 23.42 -14.72
CA ARG A 248 -18.31 22.84 -13.36
C ARG A 248 -16.96 22.56 -12.71
N ARG A 249 -15.99 22.02 -13.48
CA ARG A 249 -14.65 21.73 -12.94
C ARG A 249 -13.94 23.02 -12.57
N ARG A 250 -14.00 24.06 -13.41
CA ARG A 250 -13.40 25.37 -13.10
C ARG A 250 -14.01 25.99 -11.84
N LEU A 251 -15.34 26.01 -11.74
CA LEU A 251 -16.05 26.56 -10.60
C LEU A 251 -15.65 25.86 -9.29
N VAL A 252 -15.72 24.53 -9.27
CA VAL A 252 -15.29 23.72 -8.12
C VAL A 252 -13.81 23.91 -7.80
N THR A 253 -12.94 24.04 -8.81
CA THR A 253 -11.50 24.28 -8.58
C THR A 253 -11.25 25.60 -7.85
N THR A 254 -12.00 26.66 -8.19
CA THR A 254 -11.88 27.96 -7.51
C THR A 254 -12.28 27.84 -6.04
N GLN A 255 -13.42 27.21 -5.74
CA GLN A 255 -13.88 27.01 -4.37
C GLN A 255 -12.94 26.11 -3.58
N LEU A 256 -12.43 25.05 -4.21
CA LEU A 256 -11.46 24.14 -3.62
C LEU A 256 -10.16 24.86 -3.23
N ARG A 257 -9.69 25.81 -4.03
CA ARG A 257 -8.53 26.65 -3.65
C ARG A 257 -8.80 27.47 -2.40
N LEU A 258 -9.99 28.06 -2.28
CA LEU A 258 -10.39 28.82 -1.10
C LEU A 258 -10.44 27.93 0.13
N GLU A 259 -11.07 26.76 0.02
CA GLU A 259 -11.21 25.84 1.14
C GLU A 259 -9.86 25.26 1.61
N ILE A 260 -9.02 24.78 0.69
CA ILE A 260 -7.68 24.26 1.04
C ILE A 260 -6.86 25.35 1.74
N SER A 261 -6.91 26.58 1.22
CA SER A 261 -6.18 27.71 1.81
C SER A 261 -6.70 28.04 3.21
N ALA A 262 -8.02 28.00 3.42
CA ALA A 262 -8.64 28.23 4.71
C ALA A 262 -8.28 27.13 5.73
N GLN A 263 -8.29 25.85 5.34
CA GLN A 263 -7.85 24.76 6.23
C GLN A 263 -6.37 24.88 6.60
N ILE A 264 -5.49 25.22 5.64
CA ILE A 264 -4.07 25.46 5.90
C ILE A 264 -3.88 26.65 6.86
N GLN A 265 -4.60 27.76 6.63
CA GLN A 265 -4.54 28.92 7.51
C GLN A 265 -4.99 28.58 8.93
N ARG A 266 -6.10 27.84 9.06
CA ARG A 266 -6.58 27.36 10.36
C ARG A 266 -5.56 26.44 11.03
N PHE A 267 -4.96 25.51 10.29
CA PHE A 267 -3.89 24.65 10.81
C PHE A 267 -2.71 25.48 11.34
N ARG A 268 -2.26 26.51 10.60
CA ARG A 268 -1.19 27.42 11.06
C ARG A 268 -1.55 28.13 12.35
N GLN A 269 -2.75 28.69 12.44
CA GLN A 269 -3.22 29.40 13.63
C GLN A 269 -3.24 28.49 14.86
N LEU A 270 -3.63 27.22 14.66
CA LEU A 270 -3.76 26.23 15.72
C LEU A 270 -2.41 25.63 16.16
N CYS A 271 -1.46 25.45 15.22
CA CYS A 271 -0.23 24.68 15.45
C CYS A 271 1.05 25.54 15.47
N GLY A 272 1.01 26.78 14.98
CA GLY A 272 2.15 27.69 14.95
C GLY A 272 3.24 27.37 13.92
N SER A 273 3.05 26.38 13.04
CA SER A 273 4.05 26.01 12.01
C SER A 273 3.73 26.61 10.65
N ASP A 274 4.70 27.32 10.06
CA ASP A 274 4.59 27.85 8.70
C ASP A 274 4.75 26.78 7.61
N ALA A 275 5.62 25.80 7.85
CA ALA A 275 5.84 24.68 6.96
C ALA A 275 4.72 23.65 7.11
N ILE A 276 4.08 23.31 6.00
CA ILE A 276 2.90 22.45 6.00
C ILE A 276 3.28 21.04 5.56
N ALA A 277 3.07 20.10 6.47
CA ALA A 277 2.99 18.67 6.19
C ALA A 277 1.52 18.27 6.17
N LEU A 278 1.08 17.55 5.14
CA LEU A 278 -0.31 17.14 5.03
C LEU A 278 -0.48 15.73 4.47
N ASP A 279 -1.64 15.20 4.78
CA ASP A 279 -2.26 14.08 4.11
C ASP A 279 -3.74 14.43 3.91
N GLY A 280 -4.58 13.43 3.66
CA GLY A 280 -5.99 13.65 3.44
C GLY A 280 -6.82 12.60 4.16
N HIS A 281 -7.90 13.06 4.76
CA HIS A 281 -8.98 12.21 5.23
C HIS A 281 -9.49 11.36 4.06
N GLN A 282 -9.60 10.05 4.27
CA GLN A 282 -9.87 9.07 3.22
C GLN A 282 -8.86 9.10 2.03
N HIS A 283 -7.67 9.64 2.26
CA HIS A 283 -6.63 9.90 1.24
C HIS A 283 -7.08 10.82 0.11
N ILE A 284 -7.99 11.74 0.40
CA ILE A 284 -8.61 12.64 -0.58
C ILE A 284 -7.59 13.52 -1.33
N HIS A 285 -6.44 13.81 -0.68
CA HIS A 285 -5.34 14.58 -1.26
C HIS A 285 -4.73 13.95 -2.52
N LEU A 286 -4.92 12.65 -2.75
CA LEU A 286 -4.45 11.94 -3.94
C LEU A 286 -5.40 12.01 -5.13
N VAL A 287 -6.63 12.49 -4.95
CA VAL A 287 -7.56 12.68 -6.05
C VAL A 287 -6.98 13.70 -7.04
N PRO A 288 -6.95 13.43 -8.37
CA PRO A 288 -6.16 14.25 -9.30
C PRO A 288 -6.51 15.74 -9.30
N LEU A 289 -7.80 16.10 -9.19
CA LEU A 289 -8.22 17.51 -9.10
C LEU A 289 -7.69 18.20 -7.84
N ILE A 290 -7.74 17.50 -6.71
CA ILE A 290 -7.33 18.00 -5.40
C ILE A 290 -5.82 18.07 -5.33
N HIS A 291 -5.13 17.02 -5.75
CA HIS A 291 -3.68 16.98 -5.87
C HIS A 291 -3.14 18.10 -6.79
N ASP A 292 -3.78 18.32 -7.95
CA ASP A 292 -3.43 19.44 -8.84
C ASP A 292 -3.53 20.79 -8.13
N THR A 293 -4.58 20.95 -7.33
CA THR A 293 -4.83 22.18 -6.58
C THR A 293 -3.80 22.37 -5.48
N LEU A 294 -3.48 21.32 -4.71
CA LEU A 294 -2.41 21.34 -3.69
C LEU A 294 -1.05 21.70 -4.31
N LEU A 295 -0.68 21.08 -5.43
CA LEU A 295 0.56 21.41 -6.14
C LEU A 295 0.58 22.86 -6.66
N SER A 296 -0.57 23.43 -7.02
CA SER A 296 -0.66 24.83 -7.45
C SER A 296 -0.57 25.82 -6.28
N LEU A 297 -0.85 25.37 -5.06
CA LEU A 297 -0.75 26.14 -3.82
C LEU A 297 0.55 25.89 -3.07
N ALA A 298 1.33 24.88 -3.46
CA ALA A 298 2.45 24.37 -2.64
C ALA A 298 3.50 25.43 -2.28
N ALA A 299 3.90 26.28 -3.23
CA ALA A 299 4.87 27.33 -2.98
C ALA A 299 4.29 28.44 -2.08
N GLU A 300 3.10 28.93 -2.43
CA GLU A 300 2.36 29.98 -1.70
C GLU A 300 2.08 29.57 -0.25
N GLN A 301 1.62 28.34 -0.08
CA GLN A 301 1.19 27.77 1.19
C GLN A 301 2.30 26.96 1.88
N ARG A 302 3.56 27.06 1.42
CA ARG A 302 4.72 26.36 2.01
C ARG A 302 4.45 24.88 2.33
N ILE A 303 3.81 24.17 1.40
CA ILE A 303 3.59 22.72 1.49
C ILE A 303 4.92 22.03 1.21
N THR A 304 5.54 21.51 2.27
CA THR A 304 6.88 20.90 2.22
C THR A 304 6.81 19.38 2.20
N TRP A 305 5.71 18.80 2.67
CA TRP A 305 5.55 17.35 2.74
C TRP A 305 4.11 16.93 2.45
N MET A 306 3.96 15.86 1.64
CA MET A 306 2.68 15.21 1.37
C MET A 306 2.81 13.70 1.49
N ARG A 307 1.87 13.06 2.20
CA ARG A 307 1.85 11.60 2.34
C ARG A 307 1.70 10.90 1.00
N SER A 308 2.55 9.91 0.77
CA SER A 308 2.39 8.88 -0.25
C SER A 308 1.72 7.65 0.37
N THR A 309 0.73 7.07 -0.31
CA THR A 309 0.14 5.79 0.09
C THR A 309 0.79 4.61 -0.63
N ALA A 310 2.03 4.73 -1.11
CA ALA A 310 2.74 3.67 -1.82
C ALA A 310 2.96 2.43 -0.93
N GLU A 311 1.95 1.56 -0.89
CA GLU A 311 1.90 0.42 0.00
C GLU A 311 2.33 -0.85 -0.72
N PRO A 312 3.45 -1.47 -0.35
CA PRO A 312 3.79 -2.77 -0.88
C PRO A 312 2.86 -3.83 -0.31
N LEU A 313 2.52 -4.84 -1.13
CA LEU A 313 1.77 -5.98 -0.63
C LEU A 313 2.59 -6.71 0.46
N PRO A 314 2.05 -6.81 1.70
CA PRO A 314 2.74 -7.46 2.81
C PRO A 314 2.98 -8.96 2.52
N THR A 315 4.07 -9.48 3.07
CA THR A 315 4.46 -10.88 2.90
C THR A 315 4.37 -11.68 4.19
N GLY A 316 4.03 -12.97 4.08
CA GLY A 316 3.87 -13.84 5.25
C GLY A 316 2.47 -13.83 5.86
N LEU A 317 1.51 -13.15 5.24
CA LEU A 317 0.12 -13.16 5.71
C LEU A 317 -0.58 -14.51 5.52
N PRO A 318 -1.40 -14.93 6.49
CA PRO A 318 -2.34 -16.03 6.33
C PRO A 318 -3.31 -15.79 5.16
N LEU A 319 -3.75 -16.87 4.48
CA LEU A 319 -4.69 -16.78 3.36
C LEU A 319 -6.04 -16.15 3.77
N ARG A 320 -6.50 -16.39 5.00
CA ARG A 320 -7.73 -15.76 5.53
C ARG A 320 -7.67 -14.23 5.47
N CYS A 321 -6.52 -13.62 5.79
CA CYS A 321 -6.37 -12.17 5.77
C CYS A 321 -6.46 -11.63 4.33
N TRP A 322 -5.96 -12.37 3.35
CA TRP A 322 -6.15 -12.00 1.93
C TRP A 322 -7.62 -12.06 1.52
N TRP A 323 -8.35 -13.08 1.98
CA TRP A 323 -9.79 -13.20 1.75
C TRP A 323 -10.57 -12.05 2.41
N ASP A 324 -10.19 -11.68 3.64
CA ASP A 324 -10.78 -10.55 4.36
C ASP A 324 -10.53 -9.22 3.63
N ALA A 325 -9.31 -9.00 3.15
CA ALA A 325 -8.95 -7.81 2.36
C ALA A 325 -9.71 -7.73 1.03
N ILE A 326 -10.04 -8.86 0.40
CA ILE A 326 -10.86 -8.88 -0.82
C ILE A 326 -12.32 -8.58 -0.49
N ARG A 327 -12.90 -9.26 0.51
CA ARG A 327 -14.31 -9.07 0.91
C ARG A 327 -14.59 -7.66 1.42
N GLY A 328 -13.65 -7.05 2.14
CA GLY A 328 -13.75 -5.67 2.62
C GLY A 328 -13.39 -4.60 1.57
N ALA A 329 -13.28 -4.98 0.28
CA ALA A 329 -12.84 -4.10 -0.81
C ALA A 329 -11.46 -3.43 -0.61
N GLY A 330 -10.67 -3.91 0.35
CA GLY A 330 -9.33 -3.39 0.66
C GLY A 330 -8.36 -3.52 -0.51
N LEU A 331 -8.44 -4.61 -1.29
CA LEU A 331 -7.61 -4.78 -2.49
C LEU A 331 -8.00 -3.81 -3.62
N LEU A 332 -9.29 -3.49 -3.76
CA LEU A 332 -9.78 -2.50 -4.72
C LEU A 332 -9.30 -1.10 -4.32
N LYS A 333 -9.52 -0.72 -3.05
CA LYS A 333 -9.04 0.55 -2.47
C LYS A 333 -7.53 0.70 -2.64
N TRP A 334 -6.78 -0.34 -2.28
CA TRP A 334 -5.33 -0.42 -2.48
C TRP A 334 -4.97 -0.16 -3.94
N SER A 335 -5.56 -0.90 -4.89
CA SER A 335 -5.24 -0.77 -6.31
C SER A 335 -5.45 0.65 -6.85
N VAL A 336 -6.59 1.27 -6.51
CA VAL A 336 -6.90 2.66 -6.90
C VAL A 336 -5.87 3.62 -6.31
N LEU A 337 -5.59 3.52 -5.00
CA LEU A 337 -4.67 4.42 -4.32
C LEU A 337 -3.20 4.24 -4.76
N GLN A 338 -2.78 3.03 -5.11
CA GLN A 338 -1.45 2.80 -5.69
C GLN A 338 -1.28 3.54 -7.02
N LEU A 339 -2.30 3.53 -7.88
CA LEU A 339 -2.27 4.24 -9.16
C LEU A 339 -2.25 5.76 -8.95
N LEU A 340 -3.07 6.27 -8.03
CA LEU A 340 -3.11 7.70 -7.71
C LEU A 340 -1.78 8.16 -7.07
N SER A 341 -1.26 7.41 -6.10
CA SER A 341 0.01 7.69 -5.44
C SER A 341 1.19 7.66 -6.42
N ALA A 342 1.24 6.69 -7.34
CA ALA A 342 2.30 6.64 -8.36
C ALA A 342 2.30 7.86 -9.28
N LYS A 343 1.12 8.39 -9.63
CA LYS A 343 0.98 9.62 -10.41
C LYS A 343 1.33 10.86 -9.60
N ALA A 344 0.86 10.94 -8.35
CA ALA A 344 1.08 12.06 -7.44
C ALA A 344 2.57 12.21 -7.07
N SER A 345 3.22 11.12 -6.67
CA SER A 345 4.61 11.09 -6.19
C SER A 345 5.60 11.66 -7.23
N ARG A 346 5.41 11.33 -8.51
CA ARG A 346 6.26 11.86 -9.59
C ARG A 346 6.17 13.39 -9.69
N ARG A 347 4.99 13.95 -9.44
CA ARG A 347 4.73 15.40 -9.55
C ARG A 347 5.13 16.15 -8.29
N GLN A 348 4.91 15.56 -7.11
CA GLN A 348 5.42 16.06 -5.84
C GLN A 348 6.94 16.22 -5.88
N ARG A 349 7.65 15.18 -6.31
CA ARG A 349 9.12 15.19 -6.41
C ARG A 349 9.64 16.29 -7.37
N ARG A 350 8.93 16.54 -8.47
CA ARG A 350 9.27 17.63 -9.42
C ARG A 350 9.12 19.03 -8.82
N GLN A 351 8.26 19.18 -7.81
CA GLN A 351 8.07 20.44 -7.08
C GLN A 351 8.89 20.50 -5.78
N GLY A 352 9.77 19.52 -5.51
CA GLY A 352 10.56 19.48 -4.29
C GLY A 352 9.76 19.19 -3.02
N ILE A 353 8.55 18.64 -3.15
CA ILE A 353 7.71 18.26 -2.01
C ILE A 353 8.10 16.85 -1.56
N ALA A 354 8.44 16.73 -0.27
CA ALA A 354 8.85 15.45 0.31
C ALA A 354 7.67 14.52 0.58
N SER A 355 7.92 13.22 0.69
CA SER A 355 6.92 12.20 1.05
C SER A 355 7.57 11.04 1.81
N ASN A 356 6.78 10.21 2.49
CA ASN A 356 7.27 8.94 3.03
C ASN A 356 7.75 7.99 1.90
N SER A 357 8.83 7.26 2.17
CA SER A 357 9.44 6.31 1.21
C SER A 357 8.59 5.07 0.93
N SER A 358 7.77 4.67 1.89
CA SER A 358 6.83 3.55 1.79
C SER A 358 5.68 3.77 2.77
N PHE A 359 4.56 3.10 2.54
CA PHE A 359 3.37 3.20 3.37
C PHE A 359 2.83 1.82 3.74
N ALA A 360 2.06 1.70 4.82
CA ALA A 360 1.16 0.57 5.03
C ALA A 360 -0.05 1.01 5.87
N GLY A 361 -1.20 0.39 5.62
CA GLY A 361 -2.47 0.71 6.30
C GLY A 361 -3.65 0.97 5.37
N VAL A 362 -3.48 0.87 4.03
CA VAL A 362 -4.61 0.94 3.09
C VAL A 362 -5.25 -0.44 2.92
N LEU A 363 -4.47 -1.49 2.66
CA LEU A 363 -4.97 -2.82 2.35
C LEU A 363 -5.86 -3.39 3.47
N PHE A 364 -5.49 -3.13 4.71
CA PHE A 364 -6.23 -3.50 5.92
C PHE A 364 -6.75 -2.26 6.65
N THR A 365 -7.29 -1.29 5.89
CA THR A 365 -7.81 -0.03 6.45
C THR A 365 -8.67 -0.33 7.67
N GLY A 366 -8.24 0.19 8.81
CA GLY A 366 -8.98 0.08 10.04
C GLY A 366 -9.07 -1.33 10.65
N GLN A 367 -8.26 -2.27 10.19
CA GLN A 367 -8.12 -3.61 10.76
C GLN A 367 -6.65 -3.93 11.04
N MET A 368 -5.89 -2.93 11.47
CA MET A 368 -4.45 -3.03 11.73
C MET A 368 -4.16 -3.62 13.12
N SER A 369 -4.56 -4.87 13.35
CA SER A 369 -4.18 -5.65 14.55
C SER A 369 -3.73 -7.07 14.19
N GLY A 370 -3.00 -7.73 15.10
CA GLY A 370 -2.55 -9.10 14.92
C GLY A 370 -1.66 -9.31 13.69
N ALA A 371 -1.98 -10.33 12.88
CA ALA A 371 -1.17 -10.72 11.73
C ALA A 371 -1.05 -9.64 10.63
N PRO A 372 -2.12 -8.92 10.23
CA PRO A 372 -2.03 -7.72 9.38
C PRO A 372 -0.99 -6.70 9.86
N LEU A 373 -1.10 -6.26 11.10
CA LEU A 373 -0.20 -5.26 11.69
C LEU A 373 1.26 -5.73 11.66
N GLN A 374 1.52 -6.95 12.14
CA GLN A 374 2.86 -7.49 12.20
C GLN A 374 3.47 -7.69 10.80
N ALA A 375 2.69 -8.15 9.84
CA ALA A 375 3.17 -8.34 8.47
C ALA A 375 3.50 -7.01 7.79
N CYS A 376 2.66 -5.99 7.98
CA CYS A 376 2.91 -4.64 7.48
C CYS A 376 4.15 -4.03 8.15
N TRP A 377 4.27 -4.12 9.47
CA TRP A 377 5.44 -3.67 10.22
C TRP A 377 6.73 -4.31 9.69
N LEU A 378 6.78 -5.64 9.60
CA LEU A 378 7.97 -6.36 9.10
C LEU A 378 8.26 -6.05 7.63
N GLU A 379 7.25 -5.84 6.79
CA GLU A 379 7.43 -5.44 5.39
C GLU A 379 8.05 -4.05 5.30
N LEU A 380 7.65 -3.10 6.15
CA LEU A 380 8.25 -1.77 6.20
C LEU A 380 9.65 -1.79 6.79
N CYS A 381 9.90 -2.54 7.88
CA CYS A 381 11.24 -2.69 8.46
C CYS A 381 12.25 -3.30 7.49
N SER A 382 11.80 -4.09 6.50
CA SER A 382 12.67 -4.64 5.45
C SER A 382 13.09 -3.63 4.38
N ARG A 383 12.56 -2.41 4.42
CA ARG A 383 12.88 -1.37 3.45
C ARG A 383 14.18 -0.67 3.82
N LYS A 384 14.97 -0.37 2.78
CA LYS A 384 16.18 0.44 2.94
C LYS A 384 15.79 1.85 3.38
N LEU A 385 16.67 2.46 4.16
CA LEU A 385 16.63 3.89 4.44
C LEU A 385 16.55 4.67 3.11
N PRO A 386 15.72 5.70 3.03
CA PRO A 386 15.72 6.60 1.88
C PRO A 386 17.09 7.29 1.78
N ASP A 387 17.67 7.26 0.58
CA ASP A 387 18.88 8.01 0.21
C ASP A 387 18.53 9.35 -0.46
N ASP A 388 17.23 9.57 -0.70
CA ASP A 388 16.68 10.77 -1.31
C ASP A 388 16.27 11.75 -0.21
N ARG A 389 16.78 12.98 -0.25
CA ARG A 389 16.42 14.04 0.71
C ARG A 389 14.92 14.39 0.67
N LEU A 390 14.24 14.07 -0.42
CA LEU A 390 12.78 14.23 -0.55
C LEU A 390 11.99 13.03 -0.01
N GLN A 391 12.65 12.04 0.58
CA GLN A 391 11.99 10.89 1.18
C GLN A 391 12.19 10.84 2.69
N THR A 392 11.07 10.80 3.41
CA THR A 392 11.05 10.55 4.84
C THR A 392 10.94 9.04 5.12
N PRO A 393 11.13 8.62 6.39
CA PRO A 393 10.97 7.22 6.76
C PRO A 393 9.62 6.63 6.31
N ALA A 394 9.60 5.31 6.14
CA ALA A 394 8.35 4.60 5.86
C ALA A 394 7.32 4.87 6.97
N GLN A 395 6.04 4.92 6.61
CA GLN A 395 4.95 5.24 7.54
C GLN A 395 3.98 4.05 7.64
N LEU A 396 3.63 3.67 8.87
CA LEU A 396 2.59 2.70 9.16
C LEU A 396 1.41 3.45 9.79
N LEU A 397 0.27 3.44 9.09
CA LEU A 397 -0.95 4.11 9.52
C LEU A 397 -1.80 3.20 10.41
N VAL A 398 -2.32 3.79 11.48
CA VAL A 398 -3.31 3.22 12.40
C VAL A 398 -4.38 4.25 12.74
N HIS A 399 -5.48 3.77 13.33
CA HIS A 399 -6.61 4.58 13.77
C HIS A 399 -7.07 4.08 15.14
N PRO A 400 -6.25 4.31 16.19
CA PRO A 400 -6.61 3.92 17.54
C PRO A 400 -7.75 4.81 18.07
N GLY A 401 -8.63 4.24 18.89
CA GLY A 401 -9.74 4.99 19.48
C GLY A 401 -10.48 4.17 20.54
N GLY A 402 -11.16 4.88 21.44
CA GLY A 402 -12.08 4.31 22.44
C GLY A 402 -13.51 4.14 21.91
N PRO A 403 -14.44 3.63 22.74
CA PRO A 403 -15.88 3.69 22.46
C PRO A 403 -16.32 5.12 22.14
N LEU A 404 -17.19 5.28 21.14
CA LEU A 404 -17.68 6.59 20.76
C LEU A 404 -18.73 7.08 21.76
N GLU A 405 -18.55 8.28 22.28
CA GLU A 405 -19.40 8.89 23.31
C GLU A 405 -20.31 10.00 22.76
N CYS A 406 -20.08 10.43 21.52
CA CYS A 406 -20.81 11.51 20.86
C CYS A 406 -21.43 11.08 19.52
N ASP A 407 -22.48 11.78 19.09
CA ASP A 407 -23.02 11.63 17.75
C ASP A 407 -22.20 12.46 16.74
N LEU A 408 -21.40 11.75 15.94
CA LEU A 408 -20.60 12.37 14.90
C LEU A 408 -21.44 12.85 13.71
N GLU A 409 -22.65 12.31 13.50
CA GLU A 409 -23.52 12.74 12.41
C GLU A 409 -24.00 14.18 12.61
N GLU A 410 -24.35 14.56 13.85
CA GLU A 410 -24.73 15.93 14.20
C GLU A 410 -23.62 16.94 13.92
N SER A 411 -22.36 16.52 14.08
CA SER A 411 -21.18 17.32 13.78
C SER A 411 -20.77 17.29 12.30
N GLY A 412 -21.57 16.66 11.43
CA GLY A 412 -21.33 16.55 10.00
C GLY A 412 -20.38 15.43 9.58
N PHE A 413 -19.96 14.55 10.50
CA PHE A 413 -19.02 13.45 10.29
C PHE A 413 -19.72 12.08 10.13
N ALA A 414 -20.79 12.05 9.33
CA ALA A 414 -21.61 10.84 9.15
C ALA A 414 -20.87 9.70 8.41
N VAL A 415 -19.86 10.01 7.59
CA VAL A 415 -19.09 8.97 6.89
C VAL A 415 -18.10 8.32 7.86
N SER A 416 -17.55 9.09 8.79
CA SER A 416 -16.63 8.64 9.83
C SER A 416 -17.32 7.96 11.02
N ALA A 417 -18.59 8.28 11.32
CA ALA A 417 -19.35 7.72 12.44
C ALA A 417 -19.31 6.17 12.55
N PRO A 418 -19.63 5.38 11.51
CA PRO A 418 -19.56 3.91 11.59
C PRO A 418 -18.13 3.38 11.74
N PHE A 419 -17.14 4.11 11.23
CA PHE A 419 -15.73 3.73 11.31
C PHE A 419 -15.14 4.00 12.71
N ALA A 420 -15.46 5.15 13.29
CA ALA A 420 -15.05 5.56 14.62
C ALA A 420 -15.73 4.74 15.73
N SER A 421 -16.99 4.34 15.55
CA SER A 421 -17.70 3.46 16.49
C SER A 421 -17.27 1.98 16.40
N SER A 422 -16.49 1.61 15.39
CA SER A 422 -16.09 0.22 15.17
C SER A 422 -15.26 -0.35 16.33
N PRO A 423 -15.53 -1.58 16.82
CA PRO A 423 -14.72 -2.23 17.85
C PRO A 423 -13.25 -2.45 17.43
N TRP A 424 -12.94 -2.25 16.14
CA TRP A 424 -11.58 -2.30 15.64
C TRP A 424 -10.72 -1.12 16.11
N ARG A 425 -11.28 0.04 16.46
CA ARG A 425 -10.50 1.18 17.02
C ARG A 425 -9.78 0.80 18.31
N GLN A 426 -10.51 0.14 19.21
CA GLN A 426 -10.01 -0.31 20.50
C GLN A 426 -9.02 -1.47 20.30
N ARG A 427 -9.24 -2.32 19.30
CA ARG A 427 -8.29 -3.39 18.94
C ARG A 427 -6.98 -2.84 18.40
N GLU A 428 -7.03 -1.84 17.52
CA GLU A 428 -5.81 -1.17 17.01
C GLU A 428 -5.06 -0.47 18.13
N TRP A 429 -5.76 0.25 19.02
CA TRP A 429 -5.17 0.89 20.18
C TRP A 429 -4.36 -0.11 21.03
N ARG A 430 -4.98 -1.22 21.44
CA ARG A 430 -4.30 -2.28 22.21
C ARG A 430 -3.16 -2.93 21.44
N ALA A 431 -3.33 -3.14 20.13
CA ALA A 431 -2.31 -3.78 19.31
C ALA A 431 -1.03 -2.93 19.20
N ILE A 432 -1.16 -1.60 19.14
CA ILE A 432 0.00 -0.70 19.12
C ILE A 432 0.73 -0.68 20.46
N GLN A 433 0.00 -0.71 21.57
CA GLN A 433 0.60 -0.83 22.91
C GLN A 433 1.47 -2.09 23.03
N GLN A 434 1.04 -3.20 22.44
CA GLN A 434 1.75 -4.49 22.46
C GLN A 434 2.91 -4.57 21.45
N LEU A 435 2.78 -3.91 20.29
CA LEU A 435 3.79 -3.94 19.22
C LEU A 435 5.14 -3.41 19.71
N MET A 436 5.13 -2.37 20.54
CA MET A 436 6.36 -1.76 21.07
C MET A 436 6.99 -2.59 22.20
N GLN A 437 6.18 -3.30 23.01
CA GLN A 437 6.70 -4.21 24.04
C GLN A 437 7.43 -5.41 23.44
N THR A 438 6.92 -5.95 22.32
CA THR A 438 7.52 -7.11 21.64
C THR A 438 8.74 -6.78 20.80
N THR A 439 8.93 -5.51 20.43
CA THR A 439 10.09 -5.05 19.64
C THR A 439 11.21 -4.45 20.50
N GLY A 440 10.90 -3.99 21.71
CA GLY A 440 11.89 -3.47 22.68
C GLY A 440 12.74 -4.54 23.38
N THR A 441 12.38 -5.83 23.31
CA THR A 441 13.13 -6.94 23.93
C THR A 441 14.19 -7.57 23.02
N ALA A 442 14.42 -7.01 21.82
CA ALA A 442 15.33 -7.55 20.82
C ALA A 442 16.60 -6.70 20.59
N ASN A 443 16.90 -5.74 21.47
CA ASN A 443 18.14 -4.96 21.47
C ASN A 443 19.13 -5.46 22.52
#